data_AF-A0A3C1X5J2-F1
#
_entry.id   AF-A0A3C1X5J2-F1
#
_cell.length_a   1.000
_cell.length_b   1.000
_cell.length_c   1.000
_cell.angle_alpha   90.00
_cell.angle_beta   90.00
_cell.angle_gamma   90.00
#
_symmetry.space_group_name_H-M   'P 1'
#
loop_
_entity.id
_entity.type
_entity.pdbx_description
1 polymer ?
#
loop_
_entity_poly.entity_id
_entity_poly.type
_entity_poly.pdbx_seq_one_letter_code
_entity_poly.pdbx_strand_id
1 'polypeptide(L)' 'MAAPKPIRRAWKFCPRCGAAVARGGRNPFRCASCGFSHYFAPVAAVGSILTDPAGQILLLVRAKDPGKGLYGLPG' A
#
# COMPACT_ATOMS: atom_id res chain seq x y z
N MET A 1 -11.37 13.24 -1.39
CA MET A 1 -10.84 12.04 -2.07
C MET A 1 -11.50 10.80 -1.50
N ALA A 2 -11.81 9.80 -2.33
CA ALA A 2 -12.37 8.55 -1.84
C ALA A 2 -11.32 7.77 -1.03
N ALA A 3 -11.75 7.07 0.02
CA ALA A 3 -10.88 6.22 0.82
C ALA A 3 -10.22 5.12 -0.05
N PRO A 4 -8.92 4.81 0.14
CA PRO A 4 -8.27 3.76 -0.62
C PRO A 4 -8.94 2.40 -0.36
N LYS A 5 -9.21 1.65 -1.44
CA LYS A 5 -9.76 0.29 -1.33
C LYS A 5 -8.66 -0.64 -0.77
N PRO A 6 -8.97 -1.53 0.20
CA PRO A 6 -8.00 -2.50 0.69
C PRO A 6 -7.47 -3.38 -0.46
N ILE A 7 -6.17 -3.61 -0.53
CA ILE A 7 -5.51 -4.31 -1.65
C ILE A 7 -6.12 -5.68 -1.97
N ARG A 8 -6.54 -6.43 -0.94
CA ARG A 8 -7.23 -7.72 -1.11
C ARG A 8 -8.50 -7.61 -1.97
N ARG A 9 -9.23 -6.50 -1.87
CA ARG A 9 -10.46 -6.24 -2.64
C ARG A 9 -10.18 -5.65 -4.02
N ALA A 10 -8.92 -5.30 -4.32
CA ALA A 10 -8.52 -4.74 -5.61
C ALA A 10 -8.18 -5.81 -6.65
N TRP A 11 -7.86 -7.04 -6.22
CA TRP A 11 -7.54 -8.15 -7.14
C TRP A 11 -8.77 -8.58 -7.94
N LYS A 12 -8.69 -8.40 -9.27
CA LYS A 12 -9.71 -8.84 -10.23
C LYS A 12 -9.36 -10.15 -10.92
N PHE A 13 -8.08 -10.53 -10.92
CA PHE A 13 -7.57 -11.72 -11.59
C PHE A 13 -6.56 -12.43 -10.69
N CYS A 14 -6.41 -13.74 -10.86
CA CYS A 14 -5.36 -14.51 -10.20
C CYS A 14 -3.99 -14.09 -10.76
N PRO A 15 -3.01 -13.70 -9.93
CA PRO A 15 -1.68 -13.30 -10.43
C PRO A 15 -0.88 -14.49 -10.98
N ARG A 16 -1.30 -15.73 -10.70
CA ARG A 16 -0.63 -16.95 -11.19
C ARG A 16 -1.20 -17.46 -12.51
N CYS A 17 -2.53 -17.51 -12.68
CA CYS A 17 -3.16 -18.13 -13.86
C CYS A 17 -4.09 -17.19 -14.66
N GLY A 18 -4.28 -15.94 -14.24
CA GLY A 18 -5.13 -14.98 -14.96
C GLY A 18 -6.64 -15.20 -14.82
N ALA A 19 -7.10 -16.27 -14.17
CA ALA A 19 -8.53 -16.51 -13.96
C ALA A 19 -9.19 -15.35 -13.19
N ALA A 20 -10.38 -14.94 -13.63
CA ALA A 20 -11.15 -13.87 -12.99
C ALA A 20 -11.52 -14.23 -11.55
N VAL A 21 -11.46 -13.24 -10.66
CA VAL A 21 -11.79 -13.38 -9.25
C VAL A 21 -13.25 -12.97 -9.04
N ALA A 22 -14.12 -13.97 -8.86
CA ALA A 22 -15.57 -13.75 -8.77
C ALA A 22 -16.01 -12.87 -7.58
N ARG A 23 -15.27 -12.89 -6.46
CA ARG A 23 -15.51 -12.05 -5.29
C ARG A 23 -14.17 -11.49 -4.81
N GLY A 24 -14.07 -10.15 -4.74
CA GLY A 24 -12.86 -9.45 -4.29
C GLY A 24 -12.25 -10.12 -3.06
N GLY A 25 -10.92 -10.30 -3.10
CA GLY A 25 -10.19 -11.26 -2.30
C GLY A 25 -10.40 -11.19 -0.79
N ARG A 26 -10.47 -12.37 -0.17
CA ARG A 26 -10.28 -12.59 1.27
C ARG A 26 -8.78 -12.68 1.58
N ASN A 27 -8.43 -12.70 2.86
CA ASN A 27 -7.09 -13.04 3.30
C ASN A 27 -7.17 -14.36 4.09
N PRO A 28 -6.56 -15.47 3.62
CA PRO A 28 -5.82 -15.57 2.35
C PRO A 28 -6.72 -15.50 1.11
N PHE A 29 -6.15 -15.02 0.01
CA PHE A 29 -6.70 -15.24 -1.32
C PHE A 29 -6.48 -16.71 -1.70
N ARG A 30 -7.50 -17.37 -2.25
CA ARG A 30 -7.40 -18.70 -2.84
C ARG A 30 -8.06 -18.70 -4.22
N CYS A 31 -7.32 -19.09 -5.24
CA CYS A 31 -7.85 -19.20 -6.60
C CYS A 31 -8.64 -20.50 -6.75
N ALA A 32 -9.90 -20.40 -7.18
CA ALA A 32 -10.74 -21.57 -7.45
C ALA A 32 -10.33 -22.35 -8.71
N SER A 33 -9.59 -21.72 -9.64
CA SER A 33 -9.16 -22.34 -10.90
C SER A 33 -7.86 -23.13 -10.77
N CYS A 34 -6.86 -22.61 -10.04
CA CYS A 34 -5.53 -23.23 -9.97
C CYS A 34 -5.05 -23.57 -8.55
N GLY A 35 -5.87 -23.33 -7.51
CA GLY A 35 -5.54 -23.61 -6.12
C GLY A 35 -4.50 -22.68 -5.47
N PHE A 36 -3.97 -21.69 -6.20
CA PHE A 36 -2.97 -20.76 -5.67
C PHE A 36 -3.47 -19.99 -4.43
N SER A 37 -2.62 -19.91 -3.40
CA SER A 37 -2.90 -19.18 -2.16
C SER A 37 -1.96 -17.99 -1.98
N HIS A 38 -2.48 -16.83 -1.59
CA HIS A 38 -1.69 -15.64 -1.26
C HIS A 38 -2.18 -14.99 0.04
N TYR A 39 -1.26 -14.68 0.94
CA TYR A 39 -1.54 -14.00 2.20
C TYR A 39 -1.16 -12.53 2.06
N PHE A 40 -2.14 -11.64 2.25
CA PHE A 40 -1.90 -10.20 2.26
C PHE A 40 -1.30 -9.82 3.61
N ALA A 41 0.02 -9.71 3.65
CA ALA A 41 0.73 -9.16 4.80
C ALA A 41 0.54 -7.63 4.86
N PRO A 42 0.63 -7.03 6.06
CA PRO A 42 0.78 -5.58 6.20
C PRO A 42 1.95 -5.06 5.35
N VAL A 43 1.79 -3.88 4.76
CA VAL A 43 2.89 -3.17 4.11
C VAL A 43 3.58 -2.31 5.17
N ALA A 44 4.87 -2.55 5.39
CA ALA A 44 5.67 -1.73 6.29
C ALA A 44 6.31 -0.56 5.53
N ALA A 45 6.42 0.57 6.20
CA ALA A 45 7.17 1.74 5.74
C ALA A 45 8.01 2.27 6.91
N VAL A 46 9.14 2.92 6.61
CA VAL A 46 10.06 3.47 7.60
C VAL A 46 10.21 4.96 7.33
N GLY A 47 9.94 5.77 8.35
CA GLY A 47 10.19 7.21 8.34
C GLY A 47 11.44 7.57 9.13
N SER A 48 11.98 8.76 8.88
CA SER A 48 13.17 9.27 9.55
C SER A 48 12.95 10.69 10.07
N ILE A 49 13.62 11.01 11.19
CA ILE A 49 13.75 12.37 11.71
C ILE A 49 15.24 12.68 11.67
N LEU A 50 15.64 13.55 10.75
CA LEU A 50 17.02 13.98 10.62
C LEU A 50 17.16 15.35 11.25
N THR A 51 18.15 15.50 12.13
CA THR A 51 18.48 16.75 12.80
C THR A 51 19.83 17.27 12.35
N ASP A 52 19.96 18.58 12.20
CA ASP A 52 21.26 19.24 12.05
C ASP A 52 21.89 19.59 13.42
N PRO A 53 23.14 20.09 13.48
CA PRO A 53 23.77 20.50 14.74
C PRO A 53 23.07 21.66 15.47
N ALA A 54 22.20 22.42 14.78
CA ALA A 54 21.40 23.49 15.35
C ALA A 54 20.05 22.98 15.91
N GLY A 55 19.75 21.69 15.78
CA GLY A 55 18.51 21.08 16.24
C GLY A 55 17.31 21.26 15.30
N GLN A 56 17.53 21.68 14.05
CA GLN A 56 16.49 21.80 13.04
C GLN A 56 16.17 20.43 12.43
N ILE A 57 14.93 20.21 11.97
CA ILE A 57 14.51 18.94 11.37
C ILE A 57 14.31 19.04 9.85
N LEU A 58 14.71 18.00 9.11
CA LEU A 58 14.44 17.90 7.67
C LEU A 58 13.00 17.43 7.41
N LEU A 59 12.26 18.21 6.61
CA LEU A 59 10.91 17.90 6.14
C LEU A 59 10.85 17.92 4.62
N LEU A 60 9.95 17.12 4.05
CA LEU A 60 9.60 17.12 2.62
C LEU A 60 8.37 18.01 2.37
N VAL A 61 8.26 18.60 1.18
CA VAL A 61 6.98 19.14 0.68
C VAL A 61 6.35 18.09 -0.23
N ARG A 62 5.17 17.58 0.15
CA ARG A 62 4.51 16.45 -0.54
C ARG A 62 4.08 16.84 -1.95
N ALA A 63 4.57 16.13 -2.97
CA ALA A 63 4.22 16.39 -4.37
C ALA A 63 2.88 15.75 -4.81
N LYS A 64 2.37 14.79 -4.05
CA LYS A 64 1.21 13.94 -4.41
C LYS A 64 0.14 13.99 -3.34
N ASP A 65 -1.09 13.81 -3.77
CA ASP A 65 -2.21 13.61 -2.87
C ASP A 65 -2.25 12.18 -2.28
N PRO A 66 -2.83 12.00 -1.08
CA PRO A 66 -3.43 13.04 -0.23
C PRO A 66 -2.38 13.95 0.42
N GLY A 67 -2.75 15.20 0.69
CA GLY A 67 -1.90 16.14 1.42
C GLY A 67 -0.78 16.74 0.58
N LYS A 68 -1.00 16.95 -0.72
CA LYS A 68 -0.06 17.70 -1.57
C LYS A 68 0.20 19.09 -0.98
N GLY A 69 1.46 19.54 -1.00
CA GLY A 69 1.88 20.84 -0.48
C GLY A 69 2.11 20.89 1.03
N LEU A 70 1.71 19.86 1.79
CA LEU A 70 1.97 19.77 3.23
C LEU A 70 3.37 19.21 3.51
N TYR A 71 3.87 19.47 4.72
CA TYR A 71 5.10 18.86 5.19
C TYR A 71 4.92 17.36 5.51
N GLY A 72 5.94 16.56 5.23
CA GLY A 72 6.01 15.15 5.59
C GLY A 72 7.41 14.74 6.05
N LEU A 73 7.48 13.65 6.80
CA LEU A 73 8.76 13.03 7.14
C LEU A 73 9.35 12.31 5.92
N PRO A 74 10.69 12.27 5.75
CA PRO A 74 11.32 11.41 4.76
C PRO A 74 11.07 9.93 5.07
N GLY A 75 10.50 9.21 4.09
CA GLY A 75 10.12 7.80 4.20
C GLY A 75 8.82 7.46 3.47
#